data_AF-A0A846STF5-F1
#
_entry.id   AF-A0A846STF5-F1
#
_cell.length_a   1.000
_cell.length_b   1.000
_cell.length_c   1.000
_cell.angle_alpha   90.00
_cell.angle_beta   90.00
_cell.angle_gamma   90.00
#
_symmetry.space_group_name_H-M   'P 1'
#
loop_
_entity.id
_entity.type
_entity.pdbx_description
1 polymer ?
#
loop_
_entity_poly.entity_id
_entity_poly.type
_entity_poly.pdbx_seq_one_letter_code
_entity_poly.pdbx_strand_id
1 'polypeptide(L)' 'MKPGETQHIGDGAYLHFDGYGFELRANHHEHPTDTVYIDGSCVLTLLRLIHETMEGDGK' A
#
# COMPACT_ATOMS: atom_id res chain seq x y z
N MET A 1 5.90 5.86 -6.99
CA MET A 1 5.57 7.11 -6.29
C MET A 1 6.86 7.81 -5.90
N LYS A 2 6.86 9.14 -5.84
CA LYS A 2 7.98 9.94 -5.31
C LYS A 2 7.89 10.03 -3.78
N PRO A 3 9.01 10.13 -3.05
CA PRO A 3 8.96 10.32 -1.60
C PRO A 3 8.09 11.53 -1.23
N GLY A 4 7.24 11.37 -0.23
CA GLY A 4 6.26 12.36 0.22
C GLY A 4 4.94 12.36 -0.57
N GLU A 5 4.81 11.57 -1.63
CA GLU A 5 3.59 11.50 -2.44
C GLU A 5 2.50 10.69 -1.72
N THR A 6 1.25 11.17 -1.82
CA THR A 6 0.07 10.48 -1.32
C THR A 6 -0.93 10.29 -2.44
N GLN A 7 -1.48 9.08 -2.56
CA GLN A 7 -2.47 8.71 -3.55
C GLN A 7 -3.73 8.17 -2.85
N HIS A 8 -4.91 8.66 -3.23
CA HIS A 8 -6.18 8.07 -2.82
C HIS A 8 -6.46 6.81 -3.65
N ILE A 9 -6.75 5.68 -2.99
CA ILE A 9 -6.89 4.37 -3.64
C ILE A 9 -8.32 3.80 -3.57
N GLY A 10 -9.29 4.60 -3.11
CA GLY A 10 -10.70 4.19 -2.96
C GLY A 10 -11.06 3.89 -1.51
N ASP A 11 -12.37 3.82 -1.22
CA ASP A 11 -12.93 3.46 0.09
C ASP A 11 -12.39 4.27 1.28
N GLY A 12 -12.04 5.54 1.04
CA GLY A 12 -11.45 6.41 2.06
C GLY A 12 -10.02 6.01 2.44
N ALA A 13 -9.38 5.11 1.70
CA ALA A 13 -7.99 4.69 1.92
C ALA A 13 -7.02 5.52 1.08
N TYR A 14 -5.88 5.86 1.68
CA TYR A 14 -4.80 6.61 1.06
C TYR A 14 -3.50 5.83 1.22
N LEU A 15 -2.71 5.79 0.15
CA LEU A 15 -1.37 5.23 0.14
C LEU A 15 -0.37 6.39 0.14
N HIS A 16 0.51 6.44 1.14
CA HIS A 16 1.58 7.43 1.23
C HIS A 16 2.94 6.74 1.13
N PHE A 17 3.86 7.29 0.34
CA PHE A 17 5.22 6.77 0.22
C PHE A 17 6.21 7.70 0.94
N ASP A 18 6.84 7.23 2.01
CA ASP A 18 7.74 8.04 2.84
C ASP A 18 9.19 8.12 2.29
N GLY A 19 9.50 7.31 1.28
CA GLY A 19 10.85 7.14 0.71
C GLY A 19 11.52 5.79 1.01
N TYR A 20 10.98 5.03 1.96
CA TYR A 20 11.48 3.72 2.40
C TYR A 20 10.40 2.63 2.31
N GLY A 21 9.17 2.96 2.67
CA GLY A 21 8.02 2.07 2.70
C GLY A 21 6.72 2.83 2.44
N PHE A 22 5.61 2.14 2.64
CA PHE A 22 4.29 2.69 2.35
C PHE A 22 3.41 2.70 3.60
N GLU A 23 2.71 3.81 3.79
CA GLU A 23 1.66 3.94 4.79
C GLU A 23 0.30 3.83 4.12
N LEU A 24 -0.48 2.84 4.55
CA LEU A 24 -1.90 2.75 4.23
C LEU A 24 -2.68 3.48 5.32
N ARG A 25 -3.23 4.64 4.98
CA ARG A 25 -3.94 5.56 5.87
C ARG A 25 -5.44 5.46 5.64
N ALA A 26 -6.20 5.19 6.71
CA ALA A 26 -7.65 5.07 6.63
C ALA A 26 -8.36 6.42 6.90
N ASN A 27 -9.44 6.65 6.17
CA ASN A 27 -10.40 7.76 6.25
C ASN A 27 -9.86 9.17 5.92
N HIS A 28 -8.59 9.46 6.19
CA HIS A 28 -8.00 10.78 5.92
C HIS A 28 -6.50 10.69 5.65
N HIS A 29 -5.99 11.54 4.76
CA HIS A 29 -4.58 11.53 4.37
C HIS A 29 -3.66 12.24 5.37
N GLU A 30 -4.10 13.32 6.03
CA GLU A 30 -3.31 14.02 7.08
C GLU A 30 -3.58 13.54 8.52
N HIS A 31 -4.83 13.23 8.86
CA HIS A 31 -5.26 12.80 10.20
C HIS A 31 -5.98 11.45 10.14
N PRO A 32 -5.28 10.37 9.75
CA PRO A 32 -5.91 9.05 9.62
C PRO A 32 -6.43 8.53 10.96
N THR A 33 -7.52 7.77 10.92
CA THR A 33 -7.99 7.03 12.10
C THR A 33 -7.07 5.86 12.41
N ASP A 34 -6.57 5.22 11.37
CA ASP A 34 -5.73 4.03 11.43
C ASP A 34 -4.63 4.13 10.36
N THR A 35 -3.46 3.59 10.67
CA THR A 35 -2.33 3.54 9.74
C THR A 35 -1.66 2.18 9.81
N VAL A 36 -1.47 1.54 8.65
CA VAL A 36 -0.67 0.33 8.50
C VAL A 36 0.59 0.67 7.72
N TYR A 37 1.76 0.42 8.31
CA TYR A 37 3.04 0.59 7.65
C TYR A 37 3.47 -0.72 6.98
N ILE A 38 3.89 -0.63 5.72
CA ILE A 38 4.43 -1.74 4.95
C ILE A 38 5.86 -1.38 4.55
N ASP A 39 6.82 -2.05 5.18
CA ASP A 39 8.23 -1.92 4.83
C ASP A 39 8.47 -2.28 3.35
N GLY A 40 9.42 -1.61 2.69
CA GLY A 40 9.72 -1.83 1.28
C GLY A 40 10.06 -3.29 0.94
N SER A 41 10.71 -4.02 1.85
CA SER A 41 10.99 -5.45 1.65
C SER A 41 9.72 -6.32 1.72
N CYS A 42 8.76 -5.95 2.57
CA CYS A 42 7.46 -6.59 2.64
C CYS A 42 6.63 -6.33 1.39
N VAL A 43 6.70 -5.12 0.81
CA VAL A 43 5.98 -4.79 -0.43
C VAL A 43 6.39 -5.71 -1.59
N LEU A 44 7.69 -5.95 -1.76
CA LEU A 44 8.18 -6.86 -2.80
C LEU A 44 7.60 -8.27 -2.65
N THR A 45 7.54 -8.75 -1.41
CA THR A 45 6.96 -10.07 -1.11
C THR A 45 5.45 -10.07 -1.36
N LEU A 46 4.73 -9.03 -0.93
CA LEU A 46 3.29 -8.91 -1.10
C LEU A 46 2.89 -8.89 -2.58
N LEU A 47 3.60 -8.11 -3.42
CA LEU A 47 3.36 -8.05 -4.86
C LEU A 47 3.53 -9.42 -5.52
N ARG A 48 4.57 -10.17 -5.13
CA ARG A 48 4.79 -11.54 -5.60
C ARG A 48 3.63 -12.46 -5.23
N LEU A 49 3.18 -12.43 -3.97
CA LEU A 49 2.07 -13.27 -3.51
C LEU A 49 0.75 -12.93 -4.20
N ILE A 50 0.48 -11.65 -4.45
CA ILE A 50 -0.71 -11.20 -5.20
C ILE A 50 -0.66 -11.75 -6.63
N HIS A 51 0.48 -11.63 -7.31
CA HIS A 51 0.67 -12.13 -8.67
C HIS A 51 0.45 -13.65 -8.74
N GLU A 52 1.08 -14.40 -7.83
CA GLU A 52 0.91 -15.86 -7.71
C GLU A 52 -0.55 -16.26 -7.44
N THR A 53 -1.29 -15.47 -6.65
CA THR A 53 -2.70 -15.73 -6.34
C THR A 53 -3.62 -15.40 -7.52
N MET A 54 -3.36 -14.30 -8.23
CA MET A 54 -4.19 -13.86 -9.36
C MET A 54 -3.98 -14.71 -10.62
N GLU A 55 -2.78 -15.24 -10.85
CA GLU A 55 -2.48 -16.13 -11.97
C GLU A 55 -2.71 -17.62 -11.63
N GLY A 56 -2.83 -17.95 -10.34
CA GLY A 56 -2.99 -19.32 -9.83
C GLY A 56 -4.34 -19.97 -10.12
N ASP A 57 -5.37 -19.19 -10.50
CA ASP A 57 -6.71 -19.69 -10.85
C ASP A 57 -6.83 -20.18 -12.31
N GLY A 58 -5.70 -20.24 -13.05
CA GLY A 58 -5.62 -20.66 -14.46
C GLY A 58 -5.29 -22.14 -14.69
N LYS A 59 -5.59 -23.05 -13.75
CA LYS A 59 -5.49 -24.51 -13.97
C LYS A 59 -6.82 -25.23 -13.76
#